data_AF-A0A2C1K5Q5-F1
#
_entry.id   AF-A0A2C1K5Q5-F1
#
_cell.length_a   1.000
_cell.length_b   1.000
_cell.length_c   1.000
_cell.angle_alpha   90.00
_cell.angle_beta   90.00
_cell.angle_gamma   90.00
#
_symmetry.space_group_name_H-M   'P 1'
#
loop_
_entity.id
_entity.type
_entity.pdbx_description
1 polymer ?
#
loop_
_entity_poly.entity_id
_entity_poly.type
_entity_poly.pdbx_seq_one_letter_code
_entity_poly.pdbx_strand_id
1 'polypeptide(L)'
;MMGLFNSKKVSEMEKLQEQQAKLQAESGKLQAKLTQIQNGLVIAETNEMIDPTASNKKQVEKFKNAVEKTKEEIAEVTKQAQEVAQQIGAIKAEEKRAEIAEAGKVHEERVYLSHKRQLLENEIDRLNNWLYAKTGNPVEAPELKKLAGLKYNESISPVEHAPYKEAELKAVEAGREKAKRDFEKLMKQINDFLEKNE
;
A
#
# COMPACT_ATOMS: atom_id res chain seq x y z
N MET A 1 4.63 -15.88 7.37
CA MET A 1 5.37 -16.97 6.68
C MET A 1 5.56 -16.63 5.19
N MET A 2 6.59 -15.85 4.84
CA MET A 2 6.89 -15.39 3.46
C MET A 2 8.20 -15.98 2.89
N GLY A 3 8.72 -17.08 3.44
CA GLY A 3 10.12 -17.50 3.18
C GLY A 3 10.37 -18.40 1.95
N LEU A 4 9.37 -19.17 1.50
CA LEU A 4 9.59 -20.25 0.51
C LEU A 4 9.08 -19.95 -0.90
N PHE A 5 8.07 -19.09 -1.05
CA PHE A 5 7.55 -18.68 -2.36
C PHE A 5 8.39 -17.58 -3.01
N ASN A 6 8.91 -16.65 -2.22
CA ASN A 6 9.81 -15.60 -2.70
C ASN A 6 11.19 -16.14 -3.10
N SER A 7 11.75 -17.11 -2.37
CA SER A 7 13.11 -17.60 -2.66
C SER A 7 13.23 -18.33 -4.00
N LYS A 8 12.21 -19.12 -4.39
CA LYS A 8 12.20 -19.78 -5.70
C LYS A 8 12.06 -18.79 -6.86
N LYS A 9 11.18 -17.81 -6.75
CA LYS A 9 10.99 -16.79 -7.81
C LYS A 9 12.16 -15.83 -7.91
N VAL A 10 12.78 -15.46 -6.79
CA VAL A 10 14.04 -14.69 -6.78
C VAL A 10 15.13 -15.48 -7.49
N SER A 11 15.29 -16.78 -7.20
CA SER A 11 16.26 -17.63 -7.88
C SER A 11 15.97 -17.80 -9.38
N GLU A 12 14.70 -17.87 -9.79
CA GLU A 12 14.29 -17.95 -11.19
C GLU A 12 14.53 -16.63 -11.93
N MET A 13 14.21 -15.49 -11.30
CA MET A 13 14.51 -14.15 -11.80
C MET A 13 16.00 -13.93 -12.00
N GLU A 14 16.83 -14.32 -11.02
CA GLU A 14 18.30 -14.24 -11.12
C GLU A 14 18.83 -15.04 -12.31
N LYS A 15 18.33 -16.27 -12.51
CA LYS A 15 18.71 -17.11 -13.67
C LYS A 15 18.30 -16.49 -14.99
N LEU A 16 17.10 -15.93 -15.09
CA LEU A 16 16.62 -15.28 -16.30
C LEU A 16 17.40 -13.99 -16.61
N GLN A 17 17.78 -13.22 -15.60
CA GLN A 17 18.64 -12.04 -15.76
C GLN A 17 20.05 -12.44 -16.23
N GLU A 18 20.62 -13.51 -15.67
CA GLU A 18 21.91 -14.04 -16.11
C GLU A 18 21.83 -14.53 -17.57
N GLN A 19 20.75 -15.23 -17.93
CA GLN A 19 20.52 -15.70 -19.31
C GLN A 19 20.33 -14.52 -20.27
N GLN A 20 19.61 -13.48 -19.87
CA GLN A 20 19.45 -12.26 -20.67
C GLN A 20 20.80 -11.58 -20.93
N ALA A 21 21.65 -11.47 -19.90
CA ALA A 21 22.99 -10.89 -20.04
C ALA A 21 23.88 -11.74 -20.98
N LYS A 22 23.80 -13.08 -20.89
CA LYS A 22 24.52 -13.99 -21.79
C LYS A 22 24.09 -13.82 -23.25
N LEU A 23 22.78 -13.78 -23.51
CA LEU A 23 22.23 -13.60 -24.86
C LEU A 23 22.59 -12.22 -25.45
N GLN A 24 22.61 -11.17 -24.64
CA GLN A 24 23.07 -9.84 -25.08
C GLN A 24 24.56 -9.85 -25.45
N ALA A 25 25.40 -10.49 -24.63
CA ALA A 25 26.82 -10.63 -24.93
C ALA A 25 27.07 -11.47 -26.19
N GLU A 26 26.30 -12.54 -26.40
CA GLU A 26 26.35 -13.38 -27.60
C GLU A 26 25.92 -12.60 -28.86
N SER A 27 24.81 -11.87 -28.78
CA SER A 27 24.37 -10.99 -29.87
C SER A 27 25.44 -9.97 -30.24
N GLY A 28 26.10 -9.35 -29.25
CA GLY A 28 27.21 -8.41 -29.50
C GLY A 28 28.40 -9.06 -30.20
N LYS A 29 28.76 -10.30 -29.82
CA LYS A 29 29.83 -11.07 -30.49
C LYS A 29 29.45 -11.42 -31.92
N LEU A 30 28.21 -11.85 -32.17
CA LEU A 30 27.73 -12.19 -33.51
C LEU A 30 27.65 -10.96 -34.42
N GLN A 31 27.25 -9.80 -33.90
CA GLN A 31 27.28 -8.54 -34.64
C GLN A 31 28.71 -8.13 -35.02
N ALA A 32 29.66 -8.25 -34.10
CA ALA A 32 31.07 -7.99 -34.40
C ALA A 32 31.62 -8.95 -35.47
N LYS A 33 31.28 -10.25 -35.37
CA LYS A 33 31.62 -11.27 -36.37
C LYS A 33 31.00 -10.95 -37.74
N LEU A 34 29.73 -10.53 -37.78
CA LEU A 34 29.06 -10.13 -39.01
C LEU A 34 29.78 -8.97 -39.71
N THR A 35 30.16 -7.94 -38.96
CA THR A 35 30.94 -6.80 -39.50
C THR A 35 32.28 -7.25 -40.07
N GLN A 36 32.99 -8.16 -39.38
CA GLN A 36 34.25 -8.71 -39.89
C GLN A 36 34.06 -9.51 -41.18
N ILE A 37 33.03 -10.35 -41.25
CA ILE A 37 32.68 -11.12 -42.45
C ILE A 37 32.31 -10.19 -43.61
N GLN A 38 31.53 -9.14 -43.36
CA GLN A 38 31.15 -8.14 -44.37
C GLN A 38 32.35 -7.38 -44.91
N ASN A 39 33.29 -6.97 -44.05
CA ASN A 39 34.54 -6.35 -44.49
C ASN A 39 35.36 -7.34 -45.35
N GLY A 40 35.42 -8.60 -44.97
CA GLY A 40 36.06 -9.66 -45.77
C GLY A 40 35.38 -9.89 -47.12
N LEU A 41 34.05 -9.79 -47.17
CA LEU A 41 33.27 -9.88 -48.40
C LEU A 41 33.64 -8.75 -49.37
N VAL A 42 33.70 -7.50 -48.90
CA VAL A 42 34.06 -6.34 -49.73
C VAL A 42 35.46 -6.51 -50.35
N ILE A 43 36.42 -7.02 -49.59
CA ILE A 43 37.77 -7.31 -50.09
C ILE A 43 37.73 -8.44 -51.14
N ALA A 44 36.98 -9.51 -50.89
CA ALA A 44 36.83 -10.62 -51.83
C ALA A 44 36.15 -10.19 -53.14
N GLU A 45 35.12 -9.35 -53.06
CA GLU A 45 34.43 -8.77 -54.22
C GLU A 45 35.37 -7.86 -55.02
N THR A 46 36.21 -7.06 -54.33
CA THR A 46 37.24 -6.24 -54.98
C THR A 46 38.26 -7.09 -55.73
N ASN A 47 38.74 -8.18 -55.12
CA ASN A 47 39.68 -9.10 -55.75
C ASN A 47 39.07 -9.81 -56.96
N GLU A 48 37.78 -10.19 -56.91
CA GLU A 48 37.07 -10.75 -58.05
C GLU A 48 36.93 -9.73 -59.19
N MET A 49 36.68 -8.45 -58.90
CA MET A 49 36.60 -7.39 -59.91
C MET A 49 37.95 -7.14 -60.60
N ILE A 50 39.05 -7.17 -59.83
CA ILE A 50 40.40 -6.95 -60.36
C ILE A 50 40.89 -8.18 -61.15
N ASP A 51 40.65 -9.38 -60.63
CA ASP A 51 41.07 -10.65 -61.22
C ASP A 51 39.93 -11.70 -61.14
N PRO A 52 39.13 -11.84 -62.22
CA PRO A 52 37.92 -12.67 -62.21
C PRO A 52 38.21 -14.16 -62.38
N THR A 53 38.93 -14.74 -61.42
CA THR A 53 39.21 -16.18 -61.36
C THR A 53 38.08 -16.97 -60.72
N ALA A 54 38.00 -18.27 -61.03
CA ALA A 54 37.09 -19.18 -60.34
C ALA A 54 37.37 -19.29 -58.83
N SER A 55 38.60 -19.02 -58.39
CA SER A 55 38.97 -18.99 -56.97
C SER A 55 38.34 -17.81 -56.25
N ASN A 56 38.44 -16.60 -56.82
CA ASN A 56 37.91 -15.38 -56.23
C ASN A 56 36.37 -15.42 -56.16
N LYS A 57 35.71 -15.93 -57.20
CA LYS A 57 34.25 -16.21 -57.20
C LYS A 57 33.82 -17.11 -56.04
N LYS A 58 34.52 -18.24 -55.83
CA LYS A 58 34.23 -19.15 -54.70
C LYS A 58 34.45 -18.49 -53.35
N GLN A 59 35.41 -17.58 -53.23
CA GLN A 59 35.66 -16.86 -51.99
C GLN A 59 34.52 -15.89 -51.66
N VAL A 60 34.00 -15.15 -52.66
CA VAL A 60 32.82 -14.30 -52.52
C VAL A 60 31.60 -15.11 -52.09
N GLU A 61 31.32 -16.24 -52.73
CA GLU A 61 30.20 -17.13 -52.35
C GLU A 61 30.33 -17.65 -50.90
N LYS A 62 31.54 -18.01 -50.47
CA LYS A 62 31.79 -18.43 -49.07
C LYS A 62 31.46 -17.31 -48.08
N PHE A 63 31.87 -16.07 -48.36
CA PHE A 63 31.56 -14.94 -47.49
C PHE A 63 30.07 -14.61 -47.49
N LYS A 64 29.39 -14.65 -48.65
CA LYS A 64 27.92 -14.48 -48.72
C LYS A 64 27.18 -15.51 -47.88
N ASN A 65 27.57 -16.79 -47.99
CA ASN A 65 27.00 -17.85 -47.16
C ASN A 65 27.29 -17.65 -45.66
N ALA A 66 28.48 -17.17 -45.30
CA ALA A 66 28.84 -16.87 -43.91
C ALA A 66 28.06 -15.68 -43.34
N VAL A 67 27.78 -14.66 -44.17
CA VAL A 67 26.89 -13.53 -43.82
C VAL A 67 25.50 -14.03 -43.49
N GLU A 68 24.88 -14.82 -44.37
CA GLU A 68 23.51 -15.32 -44.16
C GLU A 68 23.41 -16.21 -42.91
N LYS A 69 24.33 -17.15 -42.73
CA LYS A 69 24.37 -17.97 -41.50
C LYS A 69 24.50 -17.14 -40.24
N THR A 70 25.36 -16.12 -40.25
CA THR A 70 25.56 -15.26 -39.08
C THR A 70 24.31 -14.40 -38.80
N LYS A 71 23.59 -13.97 -39.83
CA LYS A 71 22.29 -13.29 -39.67
C LYS A 71 21.23 -14.22 -39.06
N GLU A 72 21.17 -15.47 -39.49
CA GLU A 72 20.28 -16.48 -38.90
C GLU A 72 20.60 -16.71 -37.42
N GLU A 73 21.87 -16.87 -37.06
CA GLU A 73 22.33 -16.98 -35.66
C GLU A 73 21.89 -15.75 -34.84
N ILE A 74 22.05 -14.53 -35.37
CA ILE A 74 21.59 -13.29 -34.70
C ILE A 74 20.07 -13.29 -34.50
N ALA A 75 19.31 -13.72 -35.51
CA ALA A 75 17.84 -13.77 -35.43
C ALA A 75 17.37 -14.72 -34.34
N GLU A 76 18.00 -15.90 -34.22
CA GLU A 76 17.67 -16.89 -33.19
C GLU A 76 18.02 -16.37 -31.78
N VAL A 77 19.21 -15.80 -31.58
CA VAL A 77 19.60 -15.20 -30.29
C VAL A 77 18.66 -14.05 -29.91
N THR A 78 18.24 -13.24 -30.88
CA THR A 78 17.29 -12.15 -30.67
C THR A 78 15.93 -12.68 -30.22
N LYS A 79 15.44 -13.75 -30.84
CA LYS A 79 14.18 -14.40 -30.46
C LYS A 79 14.25 -14.95 -29.03
N GLN A 80 15.32 -15.66 -28.69
CA GLN A 80 15.52 -16.17 -27.33
C GLN A 80 15.60 -15.03 -26.30
N ALA A 81 16.26 -13.92 -26.64
CA ALA A 81 16.33 -12.75 -25.76
C ALA A 81 14.95 -12.12 -25.52
N GLN A 82 14.07 -12.11 -26.53
CA GLN A 82 12.69 -11.64 -26.40
C GLN A 82 11.86 -12.57 -25.50
N GLU A 83 12.00 -13.89 -25.64
CA GLU A 83 11.32 -14.88 -24.80
C GLU A 83 11.72 -14.72 -23.31
N VAL A 84 13.01 -14.60 -23.02
CA VAL A 84 13.52 -14.35 -21.66
C VAL A 84 12.98 -13.01 -21.12
N ALA A 85 12.98 -11.95 -21.94
CA ALA A 85 12.44 -10.66 -21.52
C ALA A 85 10.94 -10.72 -21.19
N GLN A 86 10.16 -11.49 -21.94
CA GLN A 86 8.74 -11.72 -21.64
C GLN A 86 8.54 -12.47 -20.32
N GLN A 87 9.35 -13.50 -20.05
CA GLN A 87 9.30 -14.25 -18.79
C GLN A 87 9.64 -13.36 -17.59
N ILE A 88 10.70 -12.54 -17.69
CA ILE A 88 11.05 -11.53 -16.68
C ILE A 88 9.88 -10.57 -16.45
N GLY A 89 9.27 -10.08 -17.53
CA GLY A 89 8.11 -9.18 -17.47
C GLY A 89 6.92 -9.81 -16.74
N ALA A 90 6.64 -11.09 -17.01
CA ALA A 90 5.56 -11.83 -16.36
C ALA A 90 5.78 -11.99 -14.85
N ILE A 91 7.00 -12.36 -14.42
CA ILE A 91 7.33 -12.49 -13.00
C ILE A 91 7.18 -11.14 -12.28
N LYS A 92 7.73 -10.05 -12.85
CA LYS A 92 7.59 -8.71 -12.28
C LYS A 92 6.14 -8.24 -12.17
N ALA A 93 5.33 -8.55 -13.19
CA ALA A 93 3.91 -8.22 -13.16
C ALA A 93 3.16 -8.97 -12.05
N GLU A 94 3.52 -10.23 -11.81
CA GLU A 94 2.94 -11.03 -10.73
C GLU A 94 3.38 -10.53 -9.34
N GLU A 95 4.66 -10.22 -9.15
CA GLU A 95 5.17 -9.59 -7.93
C GLU A 95 4.44 -8.28 -7.64
N LYS A 96 4.26 -7.44 -8.68
CA LYS A 96 3.53 -6.18 -8.53
C LYS A 96 2.07 -6.38 -8.13
N ARG A 97 1.40 -7.41 -8.69
CA ARG A 97 0.02 -7.75 -8.28
C ARG A 97 -0.05 -8.19 -6.83
N ALA A 98 0.93 -8.97 -6.35
CA ALA A 98 1.01 -9.37 -4.96
C ALA A 98 1.23 -8.16 -4.02
N GLU A 99 2.13 -7.24 -4.37
CA GLU A 99 2.32 -5.98 -3.64
C GLU A 99 1.04 -5.14 -3.58
N ILE A 100 0.33 -5.01 -4.72
CA ILE A 100 -0.93 -4.27 -4.79
C ILE A 100 -1.98 -4.92 -3.88
N ALA A 101 -2.09 -6.25 -3.89
CA ALA A 101 -3.04 -6.96 -3.04
C ALA A 101 -2.74 -6.75 -1.54
N GLU A 102 -1.47 -6.77 -1.15
CA GLU A 102 -1.07 -6.54 0.24
C GLU A 102 -1.32 -5.07 0.65
N ALA A 103 -0.97 -4.11 -0.20
CA ALA A 103 -1.30 -2.70 0.02
C ALA A 103 -2.82 -2.48 0.11
N GLY A 104 -3.61 -3.24 -0.66
CA GLY A 104 -5.06 -3.25 -0.59
C GLY A 104 -5.58 -3.65 0.79
N LYS A 105 -5.05 -4.72 1.39
CA LYS A 105 -5.43 -5.15 2.75
C LYS A 105 -5.08 -4.11 3.82
N VAL A 106 -3.89 -3.51 3.72
CA VAL A 106 -3.48 -2.43 4.64
C VAL A 106 -4.41 -1.22 4.50
N HIS A 107 -4.83 -0.90 3.28
CA HIS A 107 -5.78 0.17 3.04
C HIS A 107 -7.17 -0.16 3.57
N GLU A 108 -7.65 -1.38 3.36
CA GLU A 108 -8.92 -1.88 3.90
C GLU A 108 -8.99 -1.71 5.42
N GLU A 109 -7.95 -2.12 6.14
CA GLU A 109 -7.86 -1.95 7.60
C GLU A 109 -7.92 -0.48 8.01
N ARG A 110 -7.22 0.40 7.29
CA ARG A 110 -7.27 1.85 7.56
C ARG A 110 -8.67 2.43 7.33
N VAL A 111 -9.34 2.00 6.27
CA VAL A 111 -10.71 2.43 5.96
C VAL A 111 -11.67 1.92 7.04
N TYR A 112 -11.54 0.67 7.47
CA TYR A 112 -12.31 0.09 8.56
C TYR A 112 -12.16 0.91 9.85
N LEU A 113 -10.92 1.16 10.30
CA LEU A 113 -10.66 1.95 11.51
C LEU A 113 -11.16 3.39 11.39
N SER A 114 -10.95 4.03 10.23
CA SER A 114 -11.45 5.38 9.95
C SER A 114 -12.98 5.45 10.04
N HIS A 115 -13.67 4.48 9.43
CA HIS A 115 -15.12 4.42 9.47
C HIS A 115 -15.66 4.12 10.89
N LYS A 116 -14.99 3.22 11.62
CA LYS A 116 -15.29 2.93 13.03
C LYS A 116 -15.19 4.19 13.89
N ARG A 117 -14.16 5.03 13.68
CA ARG A 117 -14.04 6.35 14.33
C ARG A 117 -15.23 7.25 14.00
N GLN A 118 -15.56 7.39 12.72
CA GLN A 118 -16.65 8.26 12.28
C GLN A 118 -18.01 7.85 12.89
N LEU A 119 -18.29 6.55 12.99
CA LEU A 119 -19.50 6.05 13.63
C LEU A 119 -19.56 6.42 15.12
N LEU A 120 -18.42 6.33 15.82
CA LEU A 120 -18.33 6.74 17.22
C LEU A 120 -18.51 8.25 17.40
N GLU A 121 -17.86 9.07 16.57
CA GLU A 121 -17.99 10.54 16.59
C GLU A 121 -19.45 10.97 16.43
N ASN A 122 -20.14 10.45 15.41
CA ASN A 122 -21.54 10.76 15.15
C ASN A 122 -22.46 10.38 16.33
N GLU A 123 -22.21 9.23 16.95
CA GLU A 123 -23.01 8.76 18.07
C GLU A 123 -22.75 9.56 19.35
N ILE A 124 -21.49 9.94 19.61
CA ILE A 124 -21.12 10.85 20.70
C ILE A 124 -21.83 12.19 20.55
N ASP A 125 -21.81 12.78 19.35
CA ASP A 125 -22.50 14.04 19.08
C ASP A 125 -24.01 13.92 19.30
N ARG A 126 -24.61 12.81 18.84
CA ARG A 126 -26.03 12.51 19.06
C ARG A 126 -26.36 12.41 20.55
N LEU A 127 -25.56 11.67 21.32
CA LEU A 127 -25.75 11.48 22.75
C LEU A 127 -25.53 12.77 23.55
N ASN A 128 -24.54 13.57 23.17
CA ASN A 128 -24.26 14.85 23.78
C ASN A 128 -25.41 15.83 23.58
N ASN A 129 -25.93 15.94 22.35
CA ASN A 129 -27.11 16.75 22.04
C ASN A 129 -28.35 16.30 22.83
N TRP A 130 -28.53 14.98 22.99
CA TRP A 130 -29.62 14.43 23.80
C TRP A 130 -29.48 14.77 25.29
N LEU A 131 -28.27 14.69 25.85
CA LEU A 131 -28.00 15.09 27.23
C LEU A 131 -28.26 16.58 27.43
N TYR A 132 -27.76 17.42 26.54
CA TYR A 132 -27.99 18.86 26.57
C TYR A 132 -29.49 19.21 26.56
N ALA A 133 -30.27 18.56 25.70
CA ALA A 133 -31.71 18.74 25.62
C ALA A 133 -32.43 18.32 26.93
N LYS A 134 -31.89 17.35 27.67
CA LYS A 134 -32.49 16.86 28.93
C LYS A 134 -32.10 17.66 30.16
N THR A 135 -30.86 18.16 30.23
CA THR A 135 -30.39 18.88 31.42
C THR A 135 -30.78 20.35 31.39
N GLY A 136 -30.98 20.93 30.20
CA GLY A 136 -31.18 22.37 30.06
C GLY A 136 -30.03 23.17 30.69
N ASN A 137 -30.29 24.43 31.03
CA ASN A 137 -29.37 25.20 31.87
C ASN A 137 -29.49 24.72 33.33
N PRO A 138 -28.39 24.58 34.08
CA PRO A 138 -28.46 24.26 35.50
C PRO A 138 -29.25 25.36 36.20
N VAL A 139 -30.45 25.04 36.68
CA VAL A 139 -31.24 25.93 37.54
C VAL A 139 -31.00 25.49 38.98
N GLU A 140 -30.78 26.45 39.90
CA GLU A 140 -30.72 26.19 41.34
C GLU A 140 -31.92 25.33 41.79
N ALA A 141 -31.69 24.38 42.72
CA ALA A 141 -32.63 23.32 43.09
C ALA A 141 -34.02 23.87 43.48
N PRO A 142 -35.02 23.85 42.56
CA PRO A 142 -36.27 24.58 42.73
C PRO A 142 -37.13 24.02 43.88
N GLU A 143 -37.04 22.72 44.13
CA GLU A 143 -37.70 22.06 45.26
C GLU A 143 -37.12 22.55 46.59
N LEU A 144 -35.79 22.73 46.68
CA LEU A 144 -35.14 23.23 47.89
C LEU A 144 -35.45 24.71 48.13
N LYS A 145 -35.52 25.52 47.06
CA LYS A 145 -35.99 26.92 47.16
C LYS A 145 -37.40 27.02 47.72
N LYS A 146 -38.31 26.19 47.19
CA LYS A 146 -39.71 26.16 47.64
C LYS A 146 -39.81 25.81 49.13
N LEU A 147 -39.02 24.85 49.60
CA LEU A 147 -38.98 24.47 51.02
C LEU A 147 -38.35 25.56 51.90
N ALA A 148 -37.38 26.30 51.38
CA ALA A 148 -36.77 27.46 52.05
C ALA A 148 -37.66 28.72 52.06
N GLY A 149 -38.84 28.68 51.42
CA GLY A 149 -39.74 29.83 51.31
C GLY A 149 -39.29 30.89 50.29
N LEU A 150 -38.35 30.55 49.41
CA LEU A 150 -37.75 31.46 48.43
C LEU A 150 -38.59 31.53 47.15
N LYS A 151 -38.66 32.73 46.57
CA LYS A 151 -39.22 32.96 45.23
C LYS A 151 -38.26 32.45 44.15
N TYR A 152 -38.79 32.32 42.93
CA TYR A 152 -38.04 31.83 41.77
C TYR A 152 -36.72 32.59 41.52
N ASN A 153 -36.72 33.91 41.72
CA ASN A 153 -35.57 34.80 41.50
C ASN A 153 -34.66 34.98 42.73
N GLU A 154 -34.92 34.26 43.83
CA GLU A 154 -34.13 34.31 45.05
C GLU A 154 -33.24 33.07 45.14
N SER A 155 -32.02 33.23 45.66
CA SER A 155 -31.01 32.17 45.78
C SER A 155 -30.89 31.63 47.20
N ILE A 156 -30.50 30.35 47.33
CA ILE A 156 -30.25 29.72 48.62
C ILE A 156 -28.97 30.30 49.25
N SER A 157 -29.12 31.19 50.23
CA SER A 157 -28.00 31.75 51.01
C SER A 157 -27.28 30.68 51.84
N PRO A 158 -25.93 30.63 51.81
CA PRO A 158 -25.15 29.70 52.63
C PRO A 158 -25.31 29.90 54.15
N VAL A 159 -25.73 31.10 54.59
CA VAL A 159 -25.85 31.45 56.01
C VAL A 159 -27.30 31.35 56.48
N GLU A 160 -28.24 31.98 55.77
CA GLU A 160 -29.65 32.03 56.18
C GLU A 160 -30.41 30.73 55.89
N HIS A 161 -29.96 29.98 54.88
CA HIS A 161 -30.59 28.73 54.42
C HIS A 161 -29.62 27.55 54.53
N ALA A 162 -28.71 27.57 55.51
CA ALA A 162 -27.62 26.61 55.65
C ALA A 162 -28.04 25.13 55.50
N PRO A 163 -29.14 24.64 56.11
CA PRO A 163 -29.58 23.25 55.94
C PRO A 163 -29.95 22.89 54.49
N TYR A 164 -30.60 23.82 53.77
CA TYR A 164 -30.98 23.63 52.37
C TYR A 164 -29.75 23.71 51.45
N LYS A 165 -28.80 24.59 51.77
CA LYS A 165 -27.54 24.68 51.03
C LYS A 165 -26.69 23.42 51.18
N GLU A 166 -26.62 22.87 52.38
CA GLU A 166 -25.92 21.61 52.64
C GLU A 166 -26.58 20.44 51.89
N ALA A 167 -27.92 20.38 51.88
CA ALA A 167 -28.67 19.37 51.11
C ALA A 167 -28.44 19.50 49.60
N GLU A 168 -28.42 20.72 49.06
CA GLU A 168 -28.10 20.99 47.65
C GLU A 168 -26.69 20.48 47.30
N LEU A 169 -25.68 20.83 48.09
CA LEU A 169 -24.29 20.42 47.85
C LEU A 169 -24.14 18.89 47.91
N LYS A 170 -24.74 18.24 48.90
CA LYS A 170 -24.76 16.77 49.01
C LYS A 170 -25.41 16.11 47.80
N ALA A 171 -26.53 16.65 47.32
CA ALA A 171 -27.21 16.13 46.13
C ALA A 171 -26.38 16.31 44.85
N VAL A 172 -25.71 17.46 44.69
CA VAL A 172 -24.79 17.71 43.57
C VAL A 172 -23.62 16.73 43.59
N GLU A 173 -22.99 16.52 44.74
CA GLU A 173 -21.86 15.60 44.88
C GLU A 173 -22.29 14.14 44.63
N ALA A 174 -23.41 13.71 45.22
CA ALA A 174 -23.95 12.37 44.97
C ALA A 174 -24.30 12.14 43.48
N GLY A 175 -24.87 13.15 42.82
CA GLY A 175 -25.13 13.14 41.39
C GLY A 175 -23.86 13.02 40.55
N ARG A 176 -22.83 13.80 40.86
CA ARG A 176 -21.51 13.75 40.20
C ARG A 176 -20.83 12.40 40.36
N GLU A 177 -20.83 11.85 41.58
CA GLU A 177 -20.23 10.53 41.84
C GLU A 177 -20.99 9.40 41.14
N LYS A 178 -22.33 9.48 41.07
CA LYS A 178 -23.11 8.53 40.27
C LYS A 178 -22.75 8.63 38.79
N ALA A 179 -22.71 9.85 38.23
CA ALA A 179 -22.36 10.07 36.83
C ALA A 179 -20.95 9.56 36.51
N LYS A 180 -19.98 9.77 37.39
CA LYS A 180 -18.61 9.26 37.23
C LYS A 180 -18.57 7.74 37.16
N ARG A 181 -19.23 7.04 38.08
CA ARG A 181 -19.29 5.57 38.08
C ARG A 181 -19.98 5.02 36.83
N ASP A 182 -21.05 5.66 36.39
CA ASP A 182 -21.76 5.22 35.17
C ASP A 182 -20.92 5.48 33.92
N PHE A 183 -20.17 6.59 33.86
CA PHE A 183 -19.23 6.90 32.79
C PHE A 183 -18.05 5.90 32.73
N GLU A 184 -17.46 5.55 33.87
CA GLU A 184 -16.37 4.56 33.93
C GLU A 184 -16.81 3.19 33.38
N LYS A 185 -18.05 2.77 33.67
CA LYS A 185 -18.62 1.52 33.10
C LYS A 185 -18.80 1.61 31.59
N LEU A 186 -19.30 2.74 31.09
CA LEU A 186 -19.44 2.97 29.65
C LEU A 186 -18.07 2.95 28.95
N MET A 187 -17.07 3.62 29.52
CA MET A 187 -15.72 3.65 28.95
C MET A 187 -15.09 2.26 28.90
N LYS A 188 -15.32 1.42 29.90
CA LYS A 188 -14.89 0.02 29.86
C LYS A 188 -15.49 -0.72 28.66
N GLN A 189 -16.79 -0.58 28.43
CA GLN A 189 -17.48 -1.21 27.29
C GLN A 189 -16.97 -0.67 25.94
N ILE A 190 -16.70 0.63 25.86
CA ILE A 190 -16.12 1.25 24.66
C ILE A 190 -14.71 0.73 24.41
N ASN A 191 -13.86 0.65 25.43
CA ASN A 191 -12.50 0.12 25.31
C ASN A 191 -12.53 -1.35 24.86
N ASP A 192 -13.38 -2.20 25.45
CA ASP A 192 -13.54 -3.59 25.02
C ASP A 192 -13.95 -3.70 23.54
N PHE A 193 -14.78 -2.78 23.04
CA PHE A 193 -15.16 -2.72 21.63
C PHE A 193 -14.02 -2.24 20.72
N LEU A 194 -13.17 -1.35 21.21
CA LEU A 194 -12.00 -0.84 20.49
C LEU A 194 -10.89 -1.90 20.40
N GLU A 195 -10.60 -2.60 21.50
CA GLU A 195 -9.51 -3.59 21.64
C GLU A 195 -9.81 -4.95 21.00
N LYS A 196 -11.08 -5.33 20.81
CA LYS A 196 -11.48 -6.63 20.21
C LYS A 196 -11.10 -6.84 18.73
N ASN A 197 -10.32 -5.96 18.12
CA ASN A 197 -9.90 -6.06 16.72
C ASN A 197 -8.37 -6.04 16.52
N GLU A 198 -7.57 -6.16 17.59
CA GLU A 198 -6.15 -6.55 17.52
C GLU A 198 -5.99 -8.08 17.59
#